data_AF-A0A914RDF4-F1
#
_entry.id   AF-A0A914RDF4-F1
#
_cell.length_a   1.000
_cell.length_b   1.000
_cell.length_c   1.000
_cell.angle_alpha   90.00
_cell.angle_beta   90.00
_cell.angle_gamma   90.00
#
_symmetry.space_group_name_H-M   'P 1'
#
loop_
_entity.id
_entity.type
_entity.pdbx_description
1 polymer ?
#
loop_
_entity_poly.entity_id
_entity_poly.type
_entity_poly.pdbx_seq_one_letter_code
_entity_poly.pdbx_strand_id
1 'polypeptide(L)'
;MISKVDFKVKFEDCRLAPRPAKPGEMSLKVGDVVEALMKQNGGDNIMGWQKAKIKELRGELAAVESTEGPSQMDIVSFDRIRTLPVKCVPLKQSQCKHSKILVPEDLRAYFKRPESYADFATTIKNVFVEYEEETGNLLLSEAARLLENTSLHSSAHVEEFTVPFDLMGLAIGSHGANIQSARNIEGVEDIQLVESNDGHTPVLFKVFAENAEAAAAARSQLEYAVESFDVPRGMVGKVIGKAGKTIQ
;
A
#
# COMPACT_ATOMS: atom_id res chain seq x y z
N MET A 1 -9.13 -24.46 -12.53
CA MET A 1 -10.49 -23.96 -12.29
C MET A 1 -10.66 -23.80 -10.80
N ILE A 2 -10.37 -22.61 -10.27
CA ILE A 2 -10.74 -22.27 -8.90
C ILE A 2 -12.23 -21.97 -8.98
N SER A 3 -13.07 -22.85 -8.42
CA SER A 3 -14.51 -22.60 -8.32
C SER A 3 -14.72 -21.33 -7.49
N LYS A 4 -15.16 -20.23 -8.13
CA LYS A 4 -15.72 -19.07 -7.45
C LYS A 4 -16.99 -19.54 -6.72
N VAL A 5 -16.85 -19.98 -5.47
CA VAL A 5 -17.99 -20.16 -4.57
C VAL A 5 -18.21 -18.81 -3.94
N ASP A 6 -19.15 -18.05 -4.50
CA ASP A 6 -19.52 -16.75 -3.96
C ASP A 6 -20.39 -16.95 -2.72
N PHE A 7 -19.85 -16.60 -1.55
CA PHE A 7 -20.60 -16.61 -0.30
C PHE A 7 -21.36 -15.30 -0.12
N LYS A 8 -22.67 -15.37 0.12
CA LYS A 8 -23.49 -14.20 0.47
C LYS A 8 -23.39 -13.95 1.98
N VAL A 9 -22.82 -12.80 2.34
CA VAL A 9 -22.69 -12.34 3.73
C VAL A 9 -23.56 -11.10 3.92
N LYS A 10 -24.16 -10.92 5.10
CA LYS A 10 -24.97 -9.72 5.38
C LYS A 10 -24.07 -8.51 5.59
N PHE A 11 -24.54 -7.32 5.22
CA PHE A 11 -23.78 -6.08 5.41
C PHE A 11 -23.41 -5.79 6.87
N GLU A 12 -24.27 -6.18 7.82
CA GLU A 12 -24.01 -6.04 9.26
C GLU A 12 -22.79 -6.84 9.74
N ASP A 13 -22.46 -7.91 9.02
CA ASP A 13 -21.32 -8.80 9.31
C ASP A 13 -20.07 -8.41 8.49
N CYS A 14 -20.18 -7.43 7.59
CA CYS A 14 -19.09 -6.97 6.73
C CYS A 14 -18.39 -5.73 7.31
N ARG A 15 -17.07 -5.82 7.43
CA ARG A 15 -16.19 -4.70 7.80
C ARG A 15 -15.08 -4.56 6.76
N LEU A 16 -14.64 -3.32 6.51
CA LEU A 16 -13.38 -3.12 5.79
C LEU A 16 -12.24 -3.68 6.63
N ALA A 17 -11.19 -4.19 5.99
CA ALA A 17 -10.02 -4.60 6.75
C ALA A 17 -9.49 -3.36 7.51
N PRO A 18 -9.14 -3.55 8.78
CA PRO A 18 -8.54 -2.51 9.60
C PRO A 18 -7.30 -1.95 8.93
N ARG A 19 -7.11 -0.62 9.05
CA ARG A 19 -5.84 -0.02 8.67
C ARG A 19 -4.71 -0.68 9.48
N PRO A 20 -3.58 -1.04 8.85
CA PRO A 20 -2.42 -1.53 9.58
C PRO A 20 -1.99 -0.49 10.61
N ALA A 21 -1.52 -0.95 11.77
CA ALA A 21 -0.95 -0.07 12.77
C ALA A 21 0.33 0.59 12.21
N LYS A 22 0.61 1.84 12.58
CA LYS A 22 1.82 2.51 12.13
C LYS A 22 3.05 1.73 12.63
N PRO A 23 4.13 1.62 11.83
CA PRO A 23 5.38 1.01 12.29
C PRO A 23 5.85 1.69 13.58
N GLY A 24 6.03 0.91 14.65
CA GLY A 24 6.44 1.41 15.98
C GLY A 24 5.32 1.70 16.97
N GLU A 25 4.04 1.61 16.56
CA GLU A 25 2.89 1.79 17.46
C GLU A 25 2.51 0.49 18.23
N MET A 26 3.07 -0.65 17.81
CA MET A 26 2.84 -1.95 18.45
C MET A 26 3.80 -2.21 19.62
N SER A 27 3.33 -1.94 20.83
CA SER A 27 3.97 -2.45 22.06
C SER A 27 3.36 -3.80 22.46
N LEU A 28 3.73 -4.89 21.77
CA LEU A 28 3.26 -6.23 22.09
C LEU A 28 3.94 -6.76 23.36
N LYS A 29 3.16 -7.34 24.28
CA LYS A 29 3.66 -8.02 25.47
C LYS A 29 3.13 -9.45 25.56
N VAL A 30 3.92 -10.31 26.20
CA VAL A 30 3.46 -11.66 26.54
C VAL A 30 2.25 -11.55 27.47
N GLY A 31 1.18 -12.24 27.12
CA GLY A 31 -0.10 -12.20 27.82
C GLY A 31 -1.16 -11.30 27.17
N ASP A 32 -0.78 -10.42 26.23
CA ASP A 32 -1.72 -9.55 25.52
C ASP A 32 -2.67 -10.36 24.64
N VAL A 33 -3.91 -9.88 24.53
CA VAL A 33 -4.92 -10.41 23.60
C VAL A 33 -4.93 -9.55 22.34
N VAL A 34 -4.71 -10.17 21.20
CA VAL A 34 -4.55 -9.54 19.88
C VAL A 34 -5.42 -10.24 18.84
N GLU A 35 -5.71 -9.59 17.71
CA GLU A 35 -6.18 -10.29 16.51
C GLU A 35 -4.95 -10.80 15.74
N ALA A 36 -4.84 -12.10 15.51
CA ALA A 36 -3.75 -12.71 14.73
C ALA A 36 -4.31 -13.39 13.48
N LEU A 37 -3.59 -13.29 12.36
CA LEU A 37 -3.92 -13.98 11.12
C LEU A 37 -3.42 -15.43 11.21
N MET A 38 -4.31 -16.35 11.55
CA MET A 38 -4.01 -17.76 11.83
C MET A 38 -4.73 -18.68 10.86
N LYS A 39 -4.19 -19.89 10.68
CA LYS A 39 -4.83 -20.94 9.85
C LYS A 39 -6.19 -21.35 10.42
N GLN A 40 -7.20 -21.41 9.56
CA GLN A 40 -8.57 -21.81 9.91
C GLN A 40 -8.83 -23.28 9.60
N ASN A 41 -9.69 -23.91 10.40
CA ASN A 41 -10.12 -25.29 10.18
C ASN A 41 -11.17 -25.33 9.05
N GLY A 42 -10.73 -25.55 7.82
CA GLY A 42 -11.64 -25.60 6.66
C GLY A 42 -11.01 -25.92 5.30
N GLY A 43 -9.70 -26.10 5.22
CA GLY A 43 -8.97 -26.42 3.99
C GLY A 43 -7.53 -25.94 4.04
N ASP A 44 -6.68 -26.49 3.18
CA ASP A 44 -5.29 -26.03 3.06
C ASP A 44 -5.29 -24.56 2.60
N ASN A 45 -4.56 -23.70 3.31
CA ASN A 45 -4.35 -22.26 3.04
C ASN A 45 -5.49 -21.28 3.35
N ILE A 46 -6.53 -21.65 4.10
CA ILE A 46 -7.51 -20.65 4.58
C ILE A 46 -6.93 -19.95 5.81
N MET A 47 -6.60 -18.67 5.68
CA MET A 47 -6.15 -17.81 6.79
C MET A 47 -7.29 -16.89 7.23
N GLY A 48 -7.42 -16.67 8.54
CA GLY A 48 -8.45 -15.80 9.11
C GLY A 48 -7.92 -15.01 10.30
N TRP A 49 -8.38 -13.77 10.44
CA TRP A 49 -8.12 -12.95 11.63
C TRP A 49 -8.98 -13.46 12.79
N GLN A 50 -8.34 -13.86 13.89
CA GLN A 50 -9.02 -14.35 15.09
C GLN A 50 -8.37 -13.82 16.36
N LYS A 51 -9.10 -13.76 17.47
CA LYS A 51 -8.50 -13.35 18.75
C LYS A 51 -7.59 -14.44 19.30
N ALA A 52 -6.36 -14.05 19.62
CA ALA A 52 -5.36 -14.93 20.19
C ALA A 52 -4.61 -14.23 21.33
N LYS A 53 -4.12 -15.02 22.28
CA LYS A 53 -3.27 -14.56 23.39
C LYS A 53 -1.81 -14.82 23.04
N ILE A 54 -0.97 -13.80 23.18
CA ILE A 54 0.48 -13.93 23.00
C ILE A 54 1.05 -14.75 24.15
N LYS A 55 1.70 -15.87 23.84
CA LYS A 55 2.38 -16.74 24.81
C LYS A 55 3.86 -16.48 24.88
N GLU A 56 4.47 -16.15 23.75
CA GLU A 56 5.89 -15.89 23.66
C GLU A 56 6.16 -14.86 22.57
N LEU A 57 7.20 -14.05 22.77
CA LEU A 57 7.72 -13.12 21.79
C LEU A 57 9.20 -13.43 21.59
N ARG A 58 9.62 -13.66 20.35
CA ARG A 58 11.01 -13.96 20.00
C ARG A 58 11.37 -13.25 18.70
N GLY A 59 12.16 -12.18 18.79
CA GLY A 59 12.47 -11.33 17.64
C GLY A 59 11.19 -10.67 17.11
N GLU A 60 10.94 -10.82 15.81
CA GLU A 60 9.74 -10.31 15.11
C GLU A 60 8.61 -11.35 14.99
N LEU A 61 8.71 -12.45 15.74
CA LEU A 61 7.72 -13.54 15.76
C LEU A 61 7.04 -13.59 17.13
N ALA A 62 5.73 -13.87 17.11
CA ALA A 62 4.94 -14.16 18.29
C ALA A 62 4.34 -15.56 18.21
N ALA A 63 4.47 -16.33 19.28
CA ALA A 63 3.68 -17.54 19.48
C ALA A 63 2.33 -17.12 20.09
N VAL A 64 1.24 -17.43 19.39
CA VAL A 64 -0.12 -17.02 19.77
C VAL A 64 -1.01 -18.23 19.96
N GLU A 65 -1.85 -18.20 20.99
CA GLU A 65 -2.86 -19.22 21.28
C GLU A 65 -4.26 -18.67 20.95
N SER A 66 -5.03 -19.38 20.13
CA SER A 66 -6.41 -18.99 19.86
C SER A 66 -7.23 -18.92 21.15
N THR A 67 -7.96 -17.81 21.31
CA THR A 67 -8.94 -17.62 22.40
C THR A 67 -10.37 -17.86 21.93
N GLU A 68 -10.58 -17.98 20.61
CA GLU A 68 -11.87 -18.17 19.98
C GLU A 68 -11.88 -19.55 19.31
N GLY A 69 -12.62 -20.50 19.89
CA GLY A 69 -12.71 -21.88 19.40
C GLY A 69 -11.71 -22.84 20.06
N PRO A 70 -11.29 -23.92 19.38
CA PRO A 70 -10.34 -24.88 19.94
C PRO A 70 -8.99 -24.22 20.20
N SER A 71 -8.36 -24.54 21.34
CA SER A 71 -7.01 -24.06 21.65
C SER A 71 -6.04 -24.56 20.57
N GLN A 72 -5.61 -23.63 19.72
CA GLN A 72 -4.69 -23.85 18.63
C GLN A 72 -3.54 -22.84 18.76
N MET A 73 -2.32 -23.36 18.72
CA MET A 73 -1.10 -22.56 18.73
C MET A 73 -0.66 -22.29 17.29
N ASP A 74 -0.25 -21.06 17.01
CA ASP A 74 0.38 -20.68 15.74
C ASP A 74 1.56 -19.73 16.00
N ILE A 75 2.50 -19.67 15.06
CA ILE A 75 3.62 -18.74 15.10
C ILE A 75 3.40 -17.74 13.97
N VAL A 76 3.20 -16.48 14.35
CA VAL A 76 2.89 -15.40 13.42
C VAL A 76 3.93 -14.30 13.54
N SER A 77 4.25 -13.67 12.42
CA SER A 77 5.06 -12.46 12.35
C SER A 77 4.25 -11.24 12.79
N PHE A 78 4.92 -10.16 13.21
CA PHE A 78 4.23 -8.98 13.76
C PHE A 78 3.32 -8.26 12.75
N ASP A 79 3.61 -8.33 11.45
CA ASP A 79 2.74 -7.87 10.35
C ASP A 79 1.40 -8.63 10.28
N ARG A 80 1.33 -9.81 10.90
CA ARG A 80 0.14 -10.66 11.01
C ARG A 80 -0.57 -10.54 12.36
N ILE A 81 -0.22 -9.52 13.16
CA ILE A 81 -0.82 -9.24 14.46
C ILE A 81 -1.48 -7.87 14.42
N ARG A 82 -2.59 -7.69 15.14
CA ARG A 82 -3.28 -6.41 15.34
C ARG A 82 -3.61 -6.24 16.83
N THR A 83 -3.21 -5.13 17.40
CA THR A 83 -3.55 -4.78 18.79
C THR A 83 -5.01 -4.37 18.90
N LEU A 84 -5.70 -4.86 19.93
CA LEU A 84 -7.07 -4.47 20.23
C LEU A 84 -7.10 -3.12 20.99
N PRO A 85 -8.12 -2.26 20.79
CA PRO A 85 -9.25 -2.44 19.90
C PRO A 85 -8.90 -2.14 18.44
N VAL A 86 -9.26 -3.05 17.55
CA VAL A 86 -9.04 -2.90 16.12
C VAL A 86 -10.08 -1.90 15.58
N LYS A 87 -9.63 -0.71 15.17
CA LYS A 87 -10.50 0.29 14.54
C LYS A 87 -10.94 -0.22 13.17
N CYS A 88 -12.15 -0.77 13.11
CA CYS A 88 -12.78 -1.24 11.89
C CYS A 88 -13.77 -0.20 11.39
N VAL A 89 -13.85 -0.01 10.07
CA VAL A 89 -14.92 0.77 9.45
C VAL A 89 -15.99 -0.21 8.99
N PRO A 90 -17.21 -0.21 9.58
CA PRO A 90 -18.30 -1.05 9.13
C PRO A 90 -18.68 -0.70 7.68
N LEU A 91 -18.98 -1.72 6.88
CA LEU A 91 -19.38 -1.51 5.50
C LEU A 91 -20.84 -1.03 5.46
N LYS A 92 -21.07 0.17 4.93
CA LYS A 92 -22.44 0.71 4.77
C LYS A 92 -23.04 0.23 3.46
N GLN A 93 -24.34 -0.11 3.45
CA GLN A 93 -25.05 -0.50 2.22
C GLN A 93 -24.92 0.53 1.10
N SER A 94 -24.85 1.83 1.43
CA SER A 94 -24.66 2.92 0.47
C SER A 94 -23.30 2.93 -0.22
N GLN A 95 -22.30 2.21 0.32
CA GLN A 95 -20.97 2.03 -0.26
C GLN A 95 -20.90 0.82 -1.19
N CYS A 96 -21.97 0.02 -1.25
CA CYS A 96 -22.02 -1.20 -2.04
C CYS A 96 -23.04 -1.09 -3.17
N LYS A 97 -22.81 -0.08 -4.01
CA LYS A 97 -23.60 0.15 -5.21
C LYS A 97 -23.17 -0.80 -6.31
N HIS A 98 -24.17 -1.41 -6.93
CA HIS A 98 -24.01 -2.21 -8.12
C HIS A 98 -24.79 -1.52 -9.24
N SER A 99 -24.10 -1.21 -10.34
CA SER A 99 -24.73 -0.65 -11.54
C SER A 99 -24.50 -1.62 -12.71
N LYS A 100 -25.45 -1.64 -13.64
CA LYS A 100 -25.37 -2.45 -14.85
C LYS A 100 -25.51 -1.56 -16.07
N ILE A 101 -24.63 -1.73 -17.05
CA ILE A 101 -24.69 -1.04 -18.33
C ILE A 101 -24.88 -2.10 -19.41
N LEU A 102 -26.00 -2.02 -20.14
CA LEU A 102 -26.26 -2.92 -21.26
C LEU A 102 -25.31 -2.58 -22.40
N VAL A 103 -24.53 -3.55 -22.87
CA VAL A 103 -23.61 -3.38 -23.98
C VAL A 103 -24.35 -3.67 -25.29
N PRO A 104 -24.38 -2.71 -26.24
CA PRO A 104 -24.89 -2.92 -27.59
C PRO A 104 -24.25 -4.15 -28.27
N GLU A 105 -25.03 -4.91 -29.05
CA GLU A 105 -24.60 -6.20 -29.62
C GLU A 105 -23.34 -6.12 -30.48
N ASP A 106 -23.21 -5.04 -31.25
CA ASP A 106 -22.05 -4.72 -32.08
C ASP A 106 -20.76 -4.52 -31.28
N LEU A 107 -20.87 -4.10 -30.02
CA LEU A 107 -19.74 -3.88 -29.13
C LEU A 107 -19.40 -5.11 -28.25
N ARG A 108 -20.29 -6.10 -28.13
CA ARG A 108 -20.08 -7.26 -27.25
C ARG A 108 -18.80 -8.04 -27.58
N ALA A 109 -18.48 -8.16 -28.87
CA ALA A 109 -17.26 -8.85 -29.32
C ALA A 109 -15.97 -8.16 -28.84
N TYR A 110 -16.02 -6.84 -28.62
CA TYR A 110 -14.91 -6.07 -28.06
C TYR A 110 -14.71 -6.38 -26.58
N PHE A 111 -15.80 -6.40 -25.80
CA PHE A 111 -15.76 -6.62 -24.33
C PHE A 111 -15.43 -8.05 -23.90
N LYS A 112 -15.48 -9.04 -24.82
CA LYS A 112 -14.99 -10.41 -24.56
C LYS A 112 -13.47 -10.49 -24.39
N ARG A 113 -12.72 -9.47 -24.82
CA ARG A 113 -11.26 -9.47 -24.72
C ARG A 113 -10.84 -9.14 -23.28
N PRO A 114 -9.78 -9.78 -22.76
CA PRO A 114 -9.18 -9.36 -21.50
C PRO A 114 -8.76 -7.89 -21.59
N GLU A 115 -8.90 -7.16 -20.48
CA GLU A 115 -8.50 -5.74 -20.35
C GLU A 115 -9.26 -4.74 -21.25
N SER A 116 -10.28 -5.16 -22.01
CA SER A 116 -11.07 -4.29 -22.90
C SER A 116 -11.74 -3.10 -22.21
N TYR A 117 -12.01 -3.24 -20.91
CA TYR A 117 -12.63 -2.24 -20.04
C TYR A 117 -11.65 -1.65 -19.00
N ALA A 118 -10.34 -1.92 -19.13
CA ALA A 118 -9.33 -1.43 -18.19
C ALA A 118 -9.24 0.11 -18.17
N ASP A 119 -9.28 0.76 -19.33
CA ASP A 119 -9.27 2.23 -19.43
C ASP A 119 -10.53 2.83 -18.79
N PHE A 120 -11.69 2.18 -18.99
CA PHE A 120 -12.96 2.57 -18.39
C PHE A 120 -12.93 2.41 -16.86
N ALA A 121 -12.39 1.30 -16.35
CA ALA A 121 -12.20 1.04 -14.93
C ALA A 121 -11.17 1.99 -14.28
N THR A 122 -10.15 2.41 -15.03
CA THR A 122 -9.15 3.39 -14.58
C THR A 122 -9.74 4.79 -14.51
N THR A 123 -10.55 5.15 -15.50
CA THR A 123 -11.21 6.46 -15.58
C THR A 123 -12.24 6.64 -14.46
N ILE A 124 -12.99 5.59 -14.16
CA ILE A 124 -13.98 5.61 -13.07
C ILE A 124 -13.29 5.22 -11.77
N LYS A 125 -12.91 6.21 -10.98
CA LYS A 125 -12.35 6.01 -9.64
C LYS A 125 -13.30 5.13 -8.80
N ASN A 126 -12.74 4.12 -8.17
CA ASN A 126 -13.32 3.22 -7.17
C ASN A 126 -14.40 2.25 -7.67
N VAL A 127 -14.32 1.81 -8.92
CA VAL A 127 -15.22 0.78 -9.46
C VAL A 127 -14.46 -0.43 -9.99
N PHE A 128 -14.96 -1.63 -9.64
CA PHE A 128 -14.64 -2.89 -10.30
C PHE A 128 -15.59 -3.10 -11.47
N VAL A 129 -15.05 -3.47 -12.62
CA VAL A 129 -15.81 -3.63 -13.87
C VAL A 129 -15.63 -5.05 -14.37
N GLU A 130 -16.72 -5.76 -14.62
CA GLU A 130 -16.72 -7.11 -15.18
C GLU A 130 -17.76 -7.22 -16.30
N TYR A 131 -17.43 -7.90 -17.39
CA TYR A 131 -18.36 -8.14 -18.49
C TYR A 131 -19.04 -9.50 -18.33
N GLU A 132 -20.37 -9.50 -18.22
CA GLU A 132 -21.21 -10.70 -18.14
C GLU A 132 -21.70 -11.06 -19.55
N GLU A 133 -21.10 -12.11 -20.15
CA GLU A 133 -21.41 -12.51 -21.53
C GLU A 133 -22.85 -13.00 -21.70
N GLU A 134 -23.40 -13.70 -20.70
CA GLU A 134 -24.75 -14.28 -20.77
C GLU A 134 -25.84 -13.21 -20.96
N THR A 135 -25.67 -12.06 -20.32
CA THR A 135 -26.65 -10.97 -20.34
C THR A 135 -26.20 -9.80 -21.21
N GLY A 136 -24.95 -9.79 -21.66
CA GLY A 136 -24.34 -8.68 -22.39
C GLY A 136 -24.22 -7.41 -21.55
N ASN A 137 -24.10 -7.55 -20.22
CA ASN A 137 -24.00 -6.41 -19.31
C ASN A 137 -22.57 -6.19 -18.85
N LEU A 138 -22.21 -4.91 -18.73
CA LEU A 138 -21.06 -4.47 -17.95
C LEU A 138 -21.53 -4.24 -16.51
N LEU A 139 -20.99 -5.01 -15.57
CA LEU A 139 -21.27 -4.93 -14.14
C LEU A 139 -20.26 -4.00 -13.48
N LEU A 140 -20.75 -2.99 -12.77
CA LEU A 140 -19.95 -2.03 -12.03
C LEU A 140 -20.21 -2.24 -10.54
N SER A 141 -19.16 -2.54 -9.77
CA SER A 141 -19.23 -2.68 -8.31
C SER A 141 -18.25 -1.75 -7.62
N GLU A 142 -18.77 -0.81 -6.83
CA GLU A 142 -17.95 0.06 -5.97
C GLU A 142 -17.42 -0.72 -4.75
N ALA A 143 -18.17 -1.72 -4.29
CA ALA A 143 -17.80 -2.54 -3.13
C ALA A 143 -16.58 -3.43 -3.39
N ALA A 144 -16.55 -4.09 -4.55
CA ALA A 144 -15.50 -5.05 -4.87
C ALA A 144 -14.13 -4.36 -4.92
N ARG A 145 -14.05 -3.16 -5.50
CA ARG A 145 -12.81 -2.39 -5.51
C ARG A 145 -12.44 -1.84 -4.12
N LEU A 146 -13.42 -1.43 -3.29
CA LEU A 146 -13.14 -1.09 -1.89
C LEU A 146 -12.53 -2.28 -1.13
N LEU A 147 -12.98 -3.50 -1.40
CA LEU A 147 -12.44 -4.72 -0.79
C LEU A 147 -11.07 -5.11 -1.38
N GLU A 148 -10.86 -5.01 -2.69
CA GLU A 148 -9.58 -5.27 -3.35
C GLU A 148 -8.50 -4.27 -2.94
N ASN A 149 -8.81 -2.98 -2.91
CA ASN A 149 -7.89 -1.92 -2.44
C ASN A 149 -7.48 -2.11 -0.98
N THR A 150 -8.29 -2.84 -0.22
CA THR A 150 -8.00 -3.18 1.17
C THR A 150 -7.17 -4.48 1.30
N SER A 151 -7.25 -5.37 0.29
CA SER A 151 -6.52 -6.64 0.21
C SER A 151 -5.12 -6.48 -0.38
N LEU A 152 -4.93 -5.50 -1.25
CA LEU A 152 -3.66 -5.15 -1.89
C LEU A 152 -3.46 -3.66 -1.64
N HIS A 153 -2.40 -3.30 -0.92
CA HIS A 153 -1.99 -1.92 -0.68
C HIS A 153 -2.13 -1.07 -1.96
N SER A 154 -3.24 -0.33 -2.06
CA SER A 154 -3.39 0.78 -2.97
C SER A 154 -3.36 2.01 -2.09
N SER A 155 -2.16 2.46 -1.72
CA SER A 155 -1.98 3.83 -1.26
C SER A 155 -2.70 4.76 -2.23
N ALA A 156 -3.49 5.70 -1.73
CA ALA A 156 -4.27 6.57 -2.61
C ALA A 156 -3.39 7.37 -3.59
N HIS A 157 -2.13 7.62 -3.21
CA HIS A 157 -1.13 8.30 -4.02
C HIS A 157 0.24 7.62 -3.90
N VAL A 158 0.88 7.40 -5.05
CA VAL A 158 2.27 6.94 -5.16
C VAL A 158 3.08 8.01 -5.88
N GLU A 159 4.20 8.41 -5.29
CA GLU A 159 5.19 9.26 -5.96
C GLU A 159 6.53 8.53 -6.11
N GLU A 160 7.07 8.57 -7.32
CA GLU A 160 8.34 7.94 -7.67
C GLU A 160 9.35 9.00 -8.11
N PHE A 161 10.55 8.96 -7.54
CA PHE A 161 11.66 9.85 -7.92
C PHE A 161 13.00 9.15 -7.72
N THR A 162 14.03 9.61 -8.44
CA THR A 162 15.37 9.02 -8.39
C THR A 162 16.36 9.96 -7.73
N VAL A 163 17.14 9.43 -6.79
CA VAL A 163 18.21 10.17 -6.12
C VAL A 163 19.55 9.61 -6.61
N PRO A 164 20.49 10.44 -7.09
CA PRO A 164 21.84 9.99 -7.44
C PRO A 164 22.49 9.26 -6.25
N PHE A 165 23.21 8.17 -6.52
CA PHE A 165 23.85 7.36 -5.47
C PHE A 165 24.74 8.21 -4.54
N ASP A 166 25.50 9.15 -5.12
CA ASP A 166 26.37 10.08 -4.38
C ASP A 166 25.61 11.01 -3.41
N LEU A 167 24.31 11.23 -3.65
CA LEU A 167 23.43 12.06 -2.82
C LEU A 167 22.49 11.23 -1.94
N MET A 168 22.49 9.90 -2.06
CA MET A 168 21.63 9.02 -1.28
C MET A 168 21.86 9.19 0.23
N GLY A 169 23.11 9.42 0.65
CA GLY A 169 23.45 9.67 2.05
C GLY A 169 22.74 10.90 2.65
N LEU A 170 22.41 11.90 1.83
CA LEU A 170 21.65 13.08 2.25
C LEU A 170 20.15 12.77 2.34
N ALA A 171 19.62 11.99 1.38
CA ALA A 171 18.23 11.52 1.41
C ALA A 171 17.95 10.63 2.64
N ILE A 172 18.86 9.72 2.99
CA ILE A 172 18.74 8.87 4.18
C ILE A 172 19.03 9.68 5.45
N GLY A 173 20.03 10.55 5.42
CA GLY A 173 20.52 11.31 6.56
C GLY A 173 21.41 10.48 7.50
N SER A 174 22.12 11.15 8.42
CA SER A 174 22.96 10.47 9.41
C SER A 174 22.11 9.48 10.24
N HIS A 175 22.46 8.20 10.20
CA HIS A 175 21.71 7.10 10.83
C HIS A 175 20.25 6.92 10.36
N GLY A 176 19.88 7.42 9.17
CA GLY A 176 18.51 7.28 8.66
C GLY A 176 17.52 8.33 9.20
N ALA A 177 18.01 9.39 9.85
CA ALA A 177 17.15 10.42 10.44
C ALA A 177 16.22 11.11 9.42
N ASN A 178 16.71 11.36 8.20
CA ASN A 178 15.95 12.10 7.19
C ASN A 178 14.86 11.22 6.56
N ILE A 179 15.17 9.95 6.24
CA ILE A 179 14.16 9.01 5.75
C ILE A 179 13.11 8.65 6.83
N GLN A 180 13.50 8.59 8.10
CA GLN A 180 12.55 8.41 9.21
C GLN A 180 11.64 9.62 9.38
N SER A 181 12.16 10.84 9.23
CA SER A 181 11.35 12.07 9.21
C SER A 181 10.30 12.03 8.10
N ALA A 182 10.71 11.67 6.88
CA ALA A 182 9.80 11.55 5.75
C ALA A 182 8.70 10.48 5.96
N ARG A 183 9.03 9.34 6.59
CA ARG A 183 8.05 8.30 6.98
C ARG A 183 7.09 8.76 8.09
N ASN A 184 7.51 9.69 8.93
CA ASN A 184 6.68 10.24 10.01
C ASN A 184 5.75 11.37 9.57
N ILE A 185 5.81 11.81 8.30
CA ILE A 185 4.90 12.81 7.76
C ILE A 185 3.45 12.27 7.84
N GLU A 186 2.54 13.12 8.31
CA GLU A 186 1.13 12.77 8.41
C GLU A 186 0.55 12.50 7.02
N GLY A 187 0.08 11.27 6.81
CA GLY A 187 -0.45 10.81 5.52
C GLY A 187 0.54 10.00 4.68
N VAL A 188 1.81 9.86 5.10
CA VAL A 188 2.74 8.91 4.46
C VAL A 188 2.52 7.52 5.07
N GLU A 189 2.33 6.53 4.20
CA GLU A 189 2.09 5.13 4.57
C GLU A 189 3.38 4.30 4.54
N ASP A 190 4.17 4.42 3.46
CA ASP A 190 5.43 3.68 3.28
C ASP A 190 6.39 4.41 2.34
N ILE A 191 7.69 4.13 2.48
CA ILE A 191 8.74 4.61 1.56
C ILE A 191 9.69 3.45 1.25
N GLN A 192 9.70 3.02 0.00
CA GLN A 192 10.55 1.94 -0.51
C GLN A 192 11.72 2.50 -1.31
N LEU A 193 12.89 1.86 -1.17
CA LEU A 193 14.07 2.17 -1.98
C LEU A 193 14.38 0.95 -2.84
N VAL A 194 14.57 1.19 -4.13
CA VAL A 194 15.04 0.19 -5.07
C VAL A 194 16.45 0.59 -5.49
N GLU A 195 17.42 -0.08 -4.91
CA GLU A 195 18.84 0.08 -5.18
C GLU A 195 19.32 -1.00 -6.16
N SER A 196 20.19 -0.61 -7.09
CA SER A 196 20.87 -1.56 -7.99
C SER A 196 22.27 -1.86 -7.43
N ASN A 197 22.70 -3.12 -7.49
CA ASN A 197 23.96 -3.61 -6.89
C ASN A 197 25.24 -3.08 -7.56
N ASP A 198 25.14 -2.14 -8.50
CA ASP A 198 26.26 -1.63 -9.30
C ASP A 198 26.94 -0.38 -8.71
N GLY A 199 26.38 0.20 -7.64
CA GLY A 199 26.97 1.34 -6.92
C GLY A 199 27.06 2.64 -7.72
N HIS A 200 26.43 2.68 -8.90
CA HIS A 200 26.47 3.83 -9.82
C HIS A 200 25.09 4.24 -10.32
N THR A 201 24.09 3.37 -10.21
CA THR A 201 22.73 3.67 -10.66
C THR A 201 21.99 4.53 -9.62
N PRO A 202 21.25 5.58 -10.06
CA PRO A 202 20.38 6.34 -9.18
C PRO A 202 19.39 5.43 -8.46
N VAL A 203 19.20 5.66 -7.16
CA VAL A 203 18.28 4.87 -6.34
C VAL A 203 16.86 5.39 -6.55
N LEU A 204 15.94 4.49 -6.85
CA LEU A 204 14.54 4.82 -7.04
C LEU A 204 13.83 4.79 -5.68
N PHE A 205 13.24 5.92 -5.31
CA PHE A 205 12.38 6.07 -4.15
C PHE A 205 10.93 5.96 -4.59
N LYS A 206 10.16 5.13 -3.90
CA LYS A 206 8.71 5.03 -4.03
C LYS A 206 8.05 5.43 -2.73
N VAL A 207 7.33 6.53 -2.73
CA VAL A 207 6.56 7.03 -1.58
C VAL A 207 5.11 6.65 -1.77
N PHE A 208 4.56 5.96 -0.77
CA PHE A 208 3.16 5.56 -0.68
C PHE A 208 2.47 6.45 0.37
N ALA A 209 1.39 7.12 0.00
CA ALA A 209 0.68 8.05 0.87
C ALA A 209 -0.85 8.00 0.71
N GLU A 210 -1.56 8.37 1.78
CA GLU A 210 -3.02 8.56 1.83
C GLU A 210 -3.48 9.77 1.00
N ASN A 211 -2.62 10.78 0.79
CA ASN A 211 -2.95 11.99 0.05
C ASN A 211 -1.74 12.54 -0.73
N ALA A 212 -2.00 13.31 -1.80
CA ALA A 212 -0.96 13.87 -2.68
C ALA A 212 -0.06 14.89 -1.96
N GLU A 213 -0.59 15.61 -0.97
CA GLU A 213 0.16 16.61 -0.21
C GLU A 213 1.25 15.96 0.66
N ALA A 214 0.94 14.83 1.30
CA ALA A 214 1.87 14.05 2.09
C ALA A 214 2.93 13.37 1.22
N ALA A 215 2.55 12.85 0.04
CA ALA A 215 3.50 12.32 -0.93
C ALA A 215 4.50 13.41 -1.39
N ALA A 216 3.99 14.59 -1.75
CA ALA A 216 4.81 15.72 -2.16
C ALA A 216 5.71 16.24 -1.03
N ALA A 217 5.23 16.27 0.21
CA ALA A 217 6.02 16.66 1.38
C ALA A 217 7.18 15.69 1.65
N ALA A 218 6.93 14.37 1.53
CA ALA A 218 7.98 13.35 1.65
C ALA A 218 8.99 13.43 0.52
N ARG A 219 8.52 13.62 -0.71
CA ARG A 219 9.39 13.85 -1.87
C ARG A 219 10.28 15.07 -1.68
N SER A 220 9.72 16.19 -1.22
CA SER A 220 10.48 17.42 -0.94
C SER A 220 11.61 17.22 0.08
N GLN A 221 11.46 16.29 1.04
CA GLN A 221 12.52 15.96 2.01
C GLN A 221 13.60 15.00 1.47
N LEU A 222 13.30 14.25 0.42
CA LEU A 222 14.11 13.10 -0.03
C LEU A 222 14.68 13.26 -1.45
N GLU A 223 14.10 14.10 -2.29
CA GLU A 223 14.50 14.33 -3.68
C GLU A 223 15.72 15.26 -3.76
N TYR A 224 16.89 14.72 -3.44
CA TYR A 224 18.16 15.40 -3.67
C TYR A 224 18.62 15.20 -5.11
N ALA A 225 18.82 16.30 -5.83
CA ALA A 225 19.34 16.31 -7.19
C ALA A 225 20.42 17.39 -7.34
N VAL A 226 21.36 17.18 -8.27
CA VAL A 226 22.30 18.22 -8.68
C VAL A 226 21.65 19.01 -9.82
N GLU A 227 21.14 20.21 -9.53
CA GLU A 227 20.82 21.16 -10.59
C GLU A 227 22.10 21.76 -11.15
N SER A 228 22.34 21.56 -12.44
CA SER A 228 23.41 22.24 -13.17
C SER A 228 22.79 23.31 -14.06
N PHE A 229 23.37 24.51 -14.03
CA PHE A 229 22.94 25.61 -14.89
C PHE A 229 24.03 25.91 -15.92
N ASP A 230 23.68 25.88 -17.20
CA ASP A 230 24.59 26.24 -18.27
C ASP A 230 24.86 27.74 -18.24
N VAL A 231 26.01 28.12 -17.70
CA VAL A 231 26.48 29.50 -17.71
C VAL A 231 27.11 29.79 -19.09
N PRO A 232 26.60 30.77 -19.86
CA PRO A 232 27.22 31.17 -21.12
C PRO A 232 28.70 31.49 -20.92
N ARG A 233 29.58 31.05 -21.84
CA ARG A 233 31.06 31.15 -21.67
C ARG A 233 31.56 32.55 -21.29
N GLY A 234 30.87 33.62 -21.71
CA GLY A 234 31.20 35.01 -21.33
C GLY A 234 30.80 35.45 -19.92
N MET A 235 29.97 34.66 -19.22
CA MET A 235 29.45 34.91 -17.87
C MET A 235 30.14 34.05 -16.79
N VAL A 236 30.82 32.97 -17.17
CA VAL A 236 31.52 32.04 -16.25
C VAL A 236 32.49 32.79 -15.34
N GLY A 237 33.29 33.71 -15.88
CA GLY A 237 34.24 34.51 -15.10
C GLY A 237 33.59 35.53 -14.14
N LYS A 238 32.33 35.93 -14.39
CA LYS A 238 31.58 36.82 -13.49
C LYS A 238 30.90 36.07 -12.35
N VAL A 239 30.46 34.84 -12.61
CA VAL A 239 29.73 33.99 -11.65
C VAL A 239 30.66 33.23 -10.72
N ILE A 240 31.79 32.73 -11.22
CA ILE A 240 32.72 31.86 -10.47
C ILE A 240 33.90 32.65 -9.85
N GLY A 241 34.09 33.91 -10.29
CA GLY A 241 35.25 34.71 -9.92
C GLY A 241 36.55 34.18 -10.52
N LYS A 242 37.59 35.03 -10.55
CA LYS A 242 38.89 34.68 -11.14
C LYS A 242 39.52 33.55 -10.32
N ALA A 243 39.56 32.34 -10.88
CA ALA A 243 40.15 31.12 -10.31
C ALA A 243 39.39 30.41 -9.17
N GLY A 244 38.05 30.50 -9.11
CA GLY A 244 37.23 29.60 -8.28
C GLY A 244 37.48 29.68 -6.76
N LYS A 245 38.07 30.77 -6.28
CA LYS A 245 38.56 30.94 -4.90
C LYS A 245 37.47 31.30 -3.86
N THR A 246 36.19 31.20 -4.20
CA THR A 246 35.08 31.62 -3.32
C THR A 246 33.99 30.55 -3.18
N ILE A 247 34.32 29.28 -3.44
CA ILE A 247 33.45 28.15 -3.10
C ILE A 247 34.11 27.45 -1.91
N GLN A 248 33.68 27.80 -0.70
CA GLN A 248 34.07 27.15 0.55
C GLN A 248 32.83 26.89 1.38
#